data_AF-B6XG07-F1
#
_entry.id   AF-B6XG07-F1
#
_cell.length_a   1.000
_cell.length_b   1.000
_cell.length_c   1.000
_cell.angle_alpha   90.00
_cell.angle_beta   90.00
_cell.angle_gamma   90.00
#
_symmetry.space_group_name_H-M   'P 1'
#
loop_
_entity.id
_entity.type
_entity.pdbx_description
1 polymer ?
#
loop_
_entity_poly.entity_id
_entity_poly.type
_entity_poly.pdbx_seq_one_letter_code
_entity_poly.pdbx_strand_id
1 'polypeptide(L)'
;MENQQQMTAVTVTLNAKIDPARRADLEDAFDQAMEKLGKEGQIQVSGGGTQLGENGEVAECDIELALTDASDENISLIIQMFSAMLAPKGSRLTIHGEDVQIDFGTDEGLAIYFNGTELPDEVYENNDINDLFDQLDEAVEDIGGIHGVWDGPTETAFYFYGSSFAEMEAILRPLLDANPLCEKCRVVQTA
;
A
#
# COMPACT_ATOMS: atom_id res chain seq x y z
N MET A 1 -20.01 -11.29 37.02
CA MET A 1 -18.69 -11.39 36.40
C MET A 1 -18.97 -11.41 34.93
N GLU A 2 -18.81 -10.28 34.27
CA GLU A 2 -18.94 -10.21 32.81
C GLU A 2 -17.85 -11.12 32.23
N ASN A 3 -18.26 -12.13 31.47
CA ASN A 3 -17.34 -12.86 30.61
C ASN A 3 -16.75 -11.82 29.67
N GLN A 4 -15.50 -11.39 29.90
CA GLN A 4 -14.74 -10.72 28.87
C GLN A 4 -14.59 -11.74 27.74
N GLN A 5 -15.37 -11.54 26.68
CA GLN A 5 -15.27 -12.33 25.48
C GLN A 5 -13.86 -12.13 24.95
N GLN A 6 -13.06 -13.20 24.94
CA GLN A 6 -11.67 -13.12 24.51
C GLN A 6 -11.67 -12.89 23.01
N MET A 7 -11.24 -11.70 22.59
CA MET A 7 -11.13 -11.36 21.17
C MET A 7 -9.98 -12.16 20.55
N THR A 8 -10.18 -12.61 19.31
CA THR A 8 -9.15 -13.23 18.48
C THR A 8 -8.36 -12.13 17.80
N ALA A 9 -7.03 -12.15 17.94
CA ALA A 9 -6.16 -11.21 17.26
C ALA A 9 -5.85 -11.72 15.85
N VAL A 10 -5.99 -10.85 14.87
CA VAL A 10 -5.66 -11.10 13.47
C VAL A 10 -4.72 -9.99 12.99
N THR A 11 -3.72 -10.31 12.19
CA THR A 11 -2.89 -9.31 11.50
C THR A 11 -3.05 -9.46 10.01
N VAL A 12 -3.40 -8.37 9.34
CA VAL A 12 -3.32 -8.23 7.89
C VAL A 12 -2.00 -7.56 7.56
N THR A 13 -1.09 -8.27 6.92
CA THR A 13 0.13 -7.68 6.37
C THR A 13 -0.06 -7.41 4.90
N LEU A 14 0.02 -6.15 4.49
CA LEU A 14 0.01 -5.75 3.09
C LEU A 14 1.45 -5.62 2.60
N ASN A 15 1.78 -6.27 1.47
CA ASN A 15 3.06 -6.09 0.77
C ASN A 15 3.10 -4.74 0.02
N ALA A 16 2.87 -3.67 0.78
CA ALA A 16 2.68 -2.32 0.27
C ALA A 16 3.66 -1.36 0.96
N LYS A 17 4.31 -0.52 0.15
CA LYS A 17 5.27 0.50 0.59
C LYS A 17 4.54 1.80 0.94
N ILE A 18 3.60 1.72 1.89
CA ILE A 18 2.79 2.86 2.32
C ILE A 18 3.25 3.39 3.67
N ASP A 19 3.27 4.71 3.82
CA ASP A 19 3.68 5.35 5.07
C ASP A 19 2.60 5.21 6.18
N PRO A 20 2.91 5.54 7.44
CA PRO A 20 1.95 5.43 8.53
C PRO A 20 0.70 6.28 8.38
N ALA A 21 0.76 7.44 7.70
CA ALA A 21 -0.41 8.29 7.51
C ALA A 21 -1.38 7.63 6.50
N ARG A 22 -0.84 7.12 5.40
CA ARG A 22 -1.64 6.41 4.40
C ARG A 22 -2.19 5.08 4.91
N ARG A 23 -1.42 4.38 5.77
CA ARG A 23 -1.92 3.20 6.48
C ARG A 23 -3.11 3.55 7.38
N ALA A 24 -3.05 4.67 8.11
CA ALA A 24 -4.17 5.14 8.93
C ALA A 24 -5.42 5.45 8.09
N ASP A 25 -5.28 6.03 6.89
CA ASP A 25 -6.41 6.23 5.99
C ASP A 25 -7.09 4.89 5.60
N LEU A 26 -6.31 3.82 5.40
CA LEU A 26 -6.85 2.49 5.11
C LEU A 26 -7.51 1.86 6.33
N GLU A 27 -6.94 2.02 7.52
CA GLU A 27 -7.54 1.61 8.79
C GLU A 27 -8.91 2.28 8.98
N ASP A 28 -8.98 3.60 8.81
CA ASP A 28 -10.22 4.37 8.91
C ASP A 28 -11.26 3.97 7.85
N ALA A 29 -10.82 3.74 6.61
CA ALA A 29 -11.70 3.28 5.53
C ALA A 29 -12.28 1.88 5.82
N PHE A 30 -11.45 0.99 6.39
CA PHE A 30 -11.87 -0.36 6.78
C PHE A 30 -12.89 -0.31 7.92
N ASP A 31 -12.63 0.44 8.98
CA ASP A 31 -13.55 0.57 10.12
C ASP A 31 -14.89 1.19 9.68
N GLN A 32 -14.87 2.22 8.82
CA GLN A 32 -16.08 2.78 8.23
C GLN A 32 -16.86 1.76 7.39
N ALA A 33 -16.18 0.86 6.70
CA ALA A 33 -16.84 -0.21 5.96
C ALA A 33 -17.47 -1.24 6.90
N MET A 34 -16.79 -1.60 8.00
CA MET A 34 -17.33 -2.50 9.01
C MET A 34 -18.59 -1.92 9.68
N GLU A 35 -18.60 -0.61 10.00
CA GLU A 35 -19.77 0.08 10.53
C GLU A 35 -20.95 0.04 9.55
N LYS A 36 -20.72 0.33 8.26
CA LYS A 36 -21.76 0.26 7.22
C LYS A 36 -22.35 -1.15 7.06
N LEU A 37 -21.58 -2.18 7.37
CA LEU A 37 -21.99 -3.57 7.32
C LEU A 37 -22.60 -4.09 8.65
N GLY A 38 -22.62 -3.27 9.71
CA GLY A 38 -23.08 -3.68 11.05
C GLY A 38 -22.13 -4.69 11.73
N LYS A 39 -20.84 -4.63 11.39
CA LYS A 39 -19.78 -5.53 11.87
C LYS A 39 -18.81 -4.84 12.84
N GLU A 40 -19.03 -3.58 13.20
CA GLU A 40 -18.17 -2.78 14.09
C GLU A 40 -18.05 -3.37 15.51
N GLY A 41 -19.02 -4.17 15.96
CA GLY A 41 -18.94 -4.90 17.24
C GLY A 41 -18.25 -6.28 17.14
N GLN A 42 -17.92 -6.72 15.92
CA GLN A 42 -17.37 -8.05 15.61
C GLN A 42 -15.93 -7.97 15.10
N ILE A 43 -15.60 -6.94 14.33
CA ILE A 43 -14.30 -6.74 13.68
C ILE A 43 -13.91 -5.28 13.87
N GLN A 44 -12.77 -5.03 14.50
CA GLN A 44 -12.27 -3.69 14.81
C GLN A 44 -10.78 -3.61 14.53
N VAL A 45 -10.31 -2.48 14.00
CA VAL A 45 -8.87 -2.17 14.03
C VAL A 45 -8.43 -1.98 15.48
N SER A 46 -7.36 -2.67 15.87
CA SER A 46 -6.76 -2.58 17.21
C SER A 46 -5.37 -1.93 17.22
N GLY A 47 -4.74 -1.79 16.04
CA GLY A 47 -3.40 -1.25 15.91
C GLY A 47 -2.84 -1.44 14.50
N GLY A 48 -1.57 -1.09 14.33
CA GLY A 48 -0.88 -1.25 13.07
C GLY A 48 0.61 -0.97 13.20
N GLY A 49 1.38 -1.58 12.30
CA GLY A 49 2.83 -1.50 12.23
C GLY A 49 3.29 -1.11 10.84
N THR A 50 4.44 -0.43 10.76
CA THR A 50 5.10 -0.18 9.47
C THR A 50 6.52 -0.71 9.61
N GLN A 51 6.85 -1.70 8.77
CA GLN A 51 8.20 -2.24 8.75
C GLN A 51 9.05 -1.42 7.79
N LEU A 52 10.20 -0.96 8.27
CA LEU A 52 11.19 -0.28 7.45
C LEU A 52 12.27 -1.28 6.99
N GLY A 53 12.70 -1.13 5.74
CA GLY A 53 13.91 -1.76 5.21
C GLY A 53 15.18 -1.07 5.70
N GLU A 54 16.33 -1.62 5.31
CA GLU A 54 17.65 -1.13 5.76
C GLU A 54 17.93 0.33 5.37
N ASN A 55 17.36 0.80 4.27
CA ASN A 55 17.52 2.16 3.78
C ASN A 55 16.47 3.16 4.31
N GLY A 56 15.58 2.70 5.20
CA GLY A 56 14.49 3.51 5.74
C GLY A 56 13.26 3.61 4.81
N GLU A 57 13.24 2.95 3.66
CA GLU A 57 12.01 2.75 2.89
C GLU A 57 11.06 1.84 3.66
N VAL A 58 9.76 2.02 3.48
CA VAL A 58 8.78 1.02 3.92
C VAL A 58 9.00 -0.28 3.12
N ALA A 59 8.96 -1.41 3.83
CA ALA A 59 9.00 -2.75 3.25
C ALA A 59 7.58 -3.33 3.14
N GLU A 60 6.85 -3.34 4.26
CA GLU A 60 5.46 -3.78 4.36
C GLU A 60 4.76 -3.05 5.51
N CYS A 61 3.43 -3.15 5.57
CA CYS A 61 2.64 -2.63 6.68
C CYS A 61 1.70 -3.68 7.26
N ASP A 62 1.55 -3.64 8.58
CA ASP A 62 0.64 -4.48 9.34
C ASP A 62 -0.56 -3.66 9.79
N ILE A 63 -1.75 -4.23 9.66
CA ILE A 63 -2.99 -3.75 10.25
C ILE A 63 -3.48 -4.84 11.21
N GLU A 64 -3.57 -4.51 12.49
CA GLU A 64 -3.99 -5.42 13.54
C GLU A 64 -5.49 -5.28 13.77
N LEU A 65 -6.18 -6.40 13.81
CA LEU A 65 -7.62 -6.50 13.99
C LEU A 65 -7.95 -7.33 15.24
N ALA A 66 -8.96 -6.88 15.99
CA ALA A 66 -9.59 -7.64 17.05
C ALA A 66 -10.95 -8.17 16.57
N LEU A 67 -11.13 -9.48 16.62
CA LEU A 67 -12.34 -10.17 16.20
C LEU A 67 -13.06 -10.83 17.37
N THR A 68 -14.40 -10.84 17.38
CA THR A 68 -15.17 -11.67 18.32
C THR A 68 -14.95 -13.16 18.10
N ASP A 69 -14.75 -13.55 16.84
CA ASP A 69 -14.50 -14.90 16.36
C ASP A 69 -13.85 -14.85 14.96
N ALA A 70 -12.86 -15.70 14.73
CA ALA A 70 -12.22 -15.88 13.42
C ALA A 70 -12.98 -16.89 12.55
N SER A 71 -14.29 -16.70 12.39
CA SER A 71 -15.10 -17.54 11.50
C SER A 71 -14.73 -17.32 10.03
N ASP A 72 -14.93 -18.35 9.20
CA ASP A 72 -14.68 -18.29 7.75
C ASP A 72 -15.37 -17.09 7.09
N GLU A 73 -16.55 -16.69 7.58
CA GLU A 73 -17.27 -15.50 7.10
C GLU A 73 -16.50 -14.21 7.38
N ASN A 74 -16.07 -13.99 8.63
CA ASN A 74 -15.35 -12.79 9.02
C ASN A 74 -13.98 -12.70 8.33
N ILE A 75 -13.26 -13.83 8.24
CA ILE A 75 -11.96 -13.90 7.54
C ILE A 75 -12.13 -13.61 6.04
N SER A 76 -13.14 -14.21 5.40
CA SER A 76 -13.43 -13.94 3.99
C SER A 76 -13.81 -12.48 3.75
N LEU A 77 -14.59 -11.87 4.64
CA LEU A 77 -14.96 -10.46 4.56
C LEU A 77 -13.72 -9.55 4.67
N ILE A 78 -12.83 -9.82 5.62
CA ILE A 78 -11.59 -9.05 5.79
C ILE A 78 -10.74 -9.10 4.51
N ILE A 79 -10.50 -10.30 3.98
CA ILE A 79 -9.73 -10.49 2.75
C ILE A 79 -10.38 -9.76 1.57
N GLN A 80 -11.71 -9.86 1.43
CA GLN A 80 -12.45 -9.16 0.37
C GLN A 80 -12.33 -7.65 0.48
N MET A 81 -12.43 -7.09 1.69
CA MET A 81 -12.31 -5.66 1.92
C MET A 81 -10.92 -5.15 1.57
N PHE A 82 -9.86 -5.78 2.07
CA PHE A 82 -8.50 -5.35 1.72
C PHE A 82 -8.20 -5.56 0.24
N SER A 83 -8.67 -6.65 -0.38
CA SER A 83 -8.53 -6.86 -1.83
C SER A 83 -9.25 -5.81 -2.68
N ALA A 84 -10.29 -5.16 -2.13
CA ALA A 84 -11.00 -4.08 -2.82
C ALA A 84 -10.38 -2.68 -2.56
N MET A 85 -9.56 -2.53 -1.51
CA MET A 85 -8.93 -1.26 -1.15
C MET A 85 -7.50 -1.18 -1.67
N LEU A 86 -6.65 -2.13 -1.27
CA LEU A 86 -5.24 -2.27 -1.64
C LEU A 86 -4.74 -3.62 -1.12
N ALA A 87 -4.43 -4.56 -2.02
CA ALA A 87 -3.82 -5.84 -1.64
C ALA A 87 -2.84 -6.31 -2.74
N PRO A 88 -1.58 -5.84 -2.67
CA PRO A 88 -0.55 -6.30 -3.57
C PRO A 88 -0.24 -7.79 -3.37
N LYS A 89 0.23 -8.45 -4.41
CA LYS A 89 0.72 -9.83 -4.32
C LYS A 89 1.75 -9.97 -3.19
N GLY A 90 1.65 -11.06 -2.44
CA GLY A 90 2.46 -11.29 -1.25
C GLY A 90 1.85 -10.75 0.05
N SER A 91 0.67 -10.14 -0.01
CA SER A 91 -0.12 -9.81 1.18
C SER A 91 -0.63 -11.08 1.87
N ARG A 92 -0.81 -11.01 3.19
CA ARG A 92 -1.17 -12.18 4.02
C ARG A 92 -2.01 -11.79 5.22
N LEU A 93 -2.86 -12.70 5.65
CA LEU A 93 -3.62 -12.62 6.89
C LEU A 93 -3.12 -13.69 7.85
N THR A 94 -2.81 -13.32 9.09
CA THR A 94 -2.37 -14.22 10.16
C THR A 94 -3.38 -14.25 11.30
N ILE A 95 -3.85 -15.43 11.69
CA ILE A 95 -4.73 -15.63 12.85
C ILE A 95 -3.87 -16.07 14.03
N HIS A 96 -3.74 -15.19 15.03
CA HIS A 96 -2.89 -15.45 16.19
C HIS A 96 -3.52 -16.45 17.14
N GLY A 97 -2.71 -17.40 17.64
CA GLY A 97 -3.16 -18.48 18.52
C GLY A 97 -3.56 -19.77 17.79
N GLU A 98 -3.76 -19.72 16.48
CA GLU A 98 -4.04 -20.88 15.63
C GLU A 98 -2.91 -21.22 14.66
N ASP A 99 -1.88 -20.37 14.56
CA ASP A 99 -0.75 -20.50 13.63
C ASP A 99 -1.20 -20.69 12.17
N VAL A 100 -2.28 -19.98 11.80
CA VAL A 100 -2.87 -19.99 10.46
C VAL A 100 -2.45 -18.72 9.71
N GLN A 101 -1.87 -18.91 8.54
CA GLN A 101 -1.59 -17.85 7.57
C GLN A 101 -2.36 -18.12 6.27
N ILE A 102 -2.97 -17.07 5.73
CA ILE A 102 -3.71 -17.10 4.47
C ILE A 102 -3.11 -16.03 3.56
N ASP A 103 -2.50 -16.45 2.46
CA ASP A 103 -1.96 -15.54 1.45
C ASP A 103 -3.11 -15.01 0.56
N PHE A 104 -3.07 -13.72 0.25
CA PHE A 104 -4.03 -13.07 -0.63
C PHE A 104 -3.38 -11.88 -1.37
N GLY A 105 -4.19 -11.14 -2.13
CA GLY A 105 -3.74 -10.00 -2.91
C GLY A 105 -3.40 -10.36 -4.34
N THR A 106 -3.77 -9.46 -5.24
CA THR A 106 -3.66 -9.64 -6.68
C THR A 106 -3.04 -8.45 -7.38
N ASP A 107 -2.96 -7.29 -6.70
CA ASP A 107 -2.42 -6.08 -7.30
C ASP A 107 -0.92 -6.29 -7.57
N GLU A 108 -0.48 -5.84 -8.74
CA GLU A 108 0.93 -5.76 -9.10
C GLU A 108 1.50 -4.44 -8.57
N GLY A 109 2.76 -4.45 -8.18
CA GLY A 109 3.46 -3.28 -7.66
C GLY A 109 4.46 -2.72 -8.68
N LEU A 110 4.46 -1.41 -8.88
CA LEU A 110 5.46 -0.71 -9.69
C LEU A 110 6.05 0.44 -8.85
N ALA A 111 7.36 0.52 -8.77
CA ALA A 111 8.06 1.63 -8.14
C ALA A 111 8.86 2.41 -9.18
N ILE A 112 8.76 3.73 -9.15
CA ILE A 112 9.64 4.63 -9.90
C ILE A 112 10.51 5.37 -8.91
N TYR A 113 11.82 5.23 -9.05
CA TYR A 113 12.79 5.99 -8.26
C TYR A 113 13.40 7.07 -9.14
N PHE A 114 13.22 8.33 -8.74
CA PHE A 114 13.72 9.53 -9.40
C PHE A 114 15.03 9.95 -8.74
N ASN A 115 15.96 10.45 -9.55
CA ASN A 115 17.26 10.88 -9.04
C ASN A 115 17.16 12.27 -8.38
N GLY A 116 17.60 12.38 -7.12
CA GLY A 116 17.54 13.63 -6.36
C GLY A 116 18.86 14.39 -6.20
N THR A 117 19.97 13.92 -6.80
CA THR A 117 21.31 14.48 -6.49
C THR A 117 22.28 14.62 -7.67
N GLU A 118 21.97 14.04 -8.83
CA GLU A 118 22.92 13.91 -9.95
C GLU A 118 22.44 14.52 -11.27
N LEU A 119 21.28 15.18 -11.29
CA LEU A 119 20.85 15.98 -12.42
C LEU A 119 21.40 17.41 -12.30
N PRO A 120 21.50 18.17 -13.41
CA PRO A 120 21.86 19.58 -13.34
C PRO A 120 20.91 20.37 -12.44
N ASP A 121 21.43 21.32 -11.65
CA ASP A 121 20.63 22.14 -10.72
C ASP A 121 19.43 22.81 -11.41
N GLU A 122 19.60 23.26 -12.66
CA GLU A 122 18.54 23.87 -13.47
C GLU A 122 17.34 22.93 -13.71
N VAL A 123 17.53 21.62 -13.68
CA VAL A 123 16.42 20.65 -13.82
C VAL A 123 15.57 20.67 -12.55
N TYR A 124 16.19 20.65 -11.36
CA TYR A 124 15.47 20.72 -10.09
C TYR A 124 14.82 22.10 -9.87
N GLU A 125 15.44 23.17 -10.34
CA GLU A 125 14.92 24.53 -10.19
C GLU A 125 13.71 24.82 -11.11
N ASN A 126 13.63 24.17 -12.28
CA ASN A 126 12.61 24.47 -13.29
C ASN A 126 11.50 23.41 -13.41
N ASN A 127 11.56 22.32 -12.64
CA ASN A 127 10.56 21.25 -12.68
C ASN A 127 10.12 20.89 -11.25
N ASP A 128 8.84 20.59 -11.06
CA ASP A 128 8.28 20.17 -9.77
C ASP A 128 7.96 18.67 -9.79
N ILE A 129 8.44 17.95 -8.79
CA ILE A 129 8.17 16.52 -8.62
C ILE A 129 6.69 16.25 -8.31
N ASN A 130 5.96 17.22 -7.74
CA ASN A 130 4.52 17.12 -7.47
C ASN A 130 3.71 17.26 -8.76
N ASP A 131 4.11 18.13 -9.70
CA ASP A 131 3.47 18.21 -11.02
C ASP A 131 3.62 16.88 -11.79
N LEU A 132 4.76 16.20 -11.60
CA LEU A 132 5.00 14.88 -12.17
C LEU A 132 4.19 13.81 -11.43
N PHE A 133 4.06 13.89 -10.11
CA PHE A 133 3.18 13.00 -9.33
C PHE A 133 1.77 13.00 -9.90
N ASP A 134 1.15 14.18 -10.04
CA ASP A 134 -0.23 14.32 -10.51
C ASP A 134 -0.38 13.76 -11.93
N GLN A 135 0.56 14.05 -12.83
CA GLN A 135 0.55 13.54 -14.20
C GLN A 135 0.65 12.01 -14.28
N LEU A 136 1.50 11.41 -13.44
CA LEU A 136 1.69 9.96 -13.45
C LEU A 136 0.51 9.23 -12.79
N ASP A 137 -0.05 9.80 -11.72
CA ASP A 137 -1.23 9.25 -11.03
C ASP A 137 -2.46 9.29 -11.94
N GLU A 138 -2.74 10.44 -12.57
CA GLU A 138 -3.84 10.61 -13.53
C GLU A 138 -3.70 9.64 -14.71
N ALA A 139 -2.48 9.40 -15.20
CA ALA A 139 -2.27 8.54 -16.37
C ALA A 139 -2.70 7.08 -16.13
N VAL A 140 -2.66 6.59 -14.89
CA VAL A 140 -2.95 5.19 -14.55
C VAL A 140 -4.27 5.00 -13.81
N GLU A 141 -5.07 6.05 -13.60
CA GLU A 141 -6.26 6.06 -12.72
C GLU A 141 -7.27 4.92 -13.01
N ASP A 142 -7.36 4.48 -14.26
CA ASP A 142 -8.26 3.39 -14.69
C ASP A 142 -7.77 1.98 -14.31
N ILE A 143 -6.47 1.82 -14.06
CA ILE A 143 -5.82 0.52 -13.86
C ILE A 143 -5.01 0.40 -12.56
N GLY A 144 -4.81 1.50 -11.84
CA GLY A 144 -4.04 1.59 -10.61
C GLY A 144 -3.92 3.03 -10.11
N GLY A 145 -2.96 3.27 -9.23
CA GLY A 145 -2.66 4.60 -8.72
C GLY A 145 -1.47 4.61 -7.78
N ILE A 146 -1.03 5.80 -7.37
CA ILE A 146 0.04 5.98 -6.39
C ILE A 146 -0.54 5.82 -4.98
N HIS A 147 0.01 4.89 -4.21
CA HIS A 147 -0.36 4.70 -2.80
C HIS A 147 0.76 5.03 -1.82
N GLY A 148 1.97 5.30 -2.29
CA GLY A 148 3.07 5.62 -1.39
C GLY A 148 4.11 6.50 -2.05
N VAL A 149 4.75 7.32 -1.20
CA VAL A 149 5.90 8.14 -1.58
C VAL A 149 7.00 7.89 -0.56
N TRP A 150 8.25 7.87 -1.03
CA TRP A 150 9.41 7.89 -0.17
C TRP A 150 10.35 9.01 -0.60
N ASP A 151 10.71 9.87 0.35
CA ASP A 151 11.69 10.93 0.15
C ASP A 151 13.00 10.50 0.84
N GLY A 152 13.89 9.93 0.04
CA GLY A 152 15.18 9.40 0.47
C GLY A 152 16.31 10.41 0.34
N PRO A 153 17.51 10.08 0.85
CA PRO A 153 18.66 11.01 0.82
C PRO A 153 19.20 11.29 -0.59
N THR A 154 18.97 10.39 -1.55
CA THR A 154 19.49 10.50 -2.92
C THR A 154 18.45 10.28 -4.01
N GLU A 155 17.28 9.77 -3.64
CA GLU A 155 16.21 9.41 -4.56
C GLU A 155 14.86 9.73 -3.91
N THR A 156 13.89 10.11 -4.74
CA THR A 156 12.46 10.12 -4.38
C THR A 156 11.80 8.94 -5.09
N ALA A 157 10.89 8.22 -4.42
CA ALA A 157 10.17 7.11 -5.03
C ALA A 157 8.66 7.29 -4.96
N PHE A 158 7.98 6.89 -6.04
CA PHE A 158 6.53 6.74 -6.10
C PHE A 158 6.19 5.26 -6.24
N TYR A 159 5.26 4.78 -5.41
CA TYR A 159 4.82 3.39 -5.36
C TYR A 159 3.39 3.27 -5.89
N PHE A 160 3.28 2.63 -7.04
CA PHE A 160 2.06 2.35 -7.74
C PHE A 160 1.58 0.93 -7.44
N TYR A 161 0.26 0.79 -7.32
CA TYR A 161 -0.39 -0.51 -7.23
C TYR A 161 -1.58 -0.54 -8.17
N GLY A 162 -1.76 -1.67 -8.86
CA GLY A 162 -2.80 -1.79 -9.86
C GLY A 162 -2.92 -3.19 -10.44
N SER A 163 -3.79 -3.31 -11.44
CA SER A 163 -4.14 -4.61 -12.03
C SER A 163 -3.04 -5.27 -12.87
N SER A 164 -2.08 -4.50 -13.39
CA SER A 164 -1.02 -5.00 -14.28
C SER A 164 0.23 -4.12 -14.27
N PHE A 165 1.37 -4.69 -13.85
CA PHE A 165 2.67 -4.01 -13.93
C PHE A 165 3.00 -3.60 -15.38
N ALA A 166 2.82 -4.51 -16.32
CA ALA A 166 3.19 -4.29 -17.72
C ALA A 166 2.35 -3.19 -18.37
N GLU A 167 1.06 -3.09 -18.02
CA GLU A 167 0.20 -2.03 -18.54
C GLU A 167 0.52 -0.67 -17.90
N MET A 168 0.71 -0.61 -16.57
CA MET A 168 1.15 0.61 -15.90
C MET A 168 2.49 1.09 -16.47
N GLU A 169 3.49 0.21 -16.61
CA GLU A 169 4.79 0.57 -17.18
C GLU A 169 4.66 1.09 -18.62
N ALA A 170 3.83 0.46 -19.45
CA ALA A 170 3.62 0.89 -20.83
C ALA A 170 2.96 2.28 -20.93
N ILE A 171 2.03 2.59 -20.03
CA ILE A 171 1.37 3.90 -19.94
C ILE A 171 2.33 4.98 -19.44
N LEU A 172 3.13 4.66 -18.42
CA LEU A 172 4.02 5.62 -17.75
C LEU A 172 5.27 5.90 -18.61
N ARG A 173 5.77 4.93 -19.37
CA ARG A 173 7.04 5.05 -20.12
C ARG A 173 7.14 6.32 -20.98
N PRO A 174 6.15 6.69 -21.83
CA PRO A 174 6.24 7.90 -22.63
C PRO A 174 6.34 9.20 -21.79
N LEU A 175 5.72 9.24 -20.61
CA LEU A 175 5.80 10.38 -19.69
C LEU A 175 7.19 10.45 -19.05
N LEU A 176 7.74 9.30 -18.67
CA LEU A 176 9.10 9.20 -18.13
C LEU A 176 10.14 9.61 -19.17
N ASP A 177 10.01 9.17 -20.42
CA ASP A 177 10.95 9.50 -21.49
C ASP A 177 10.91 11.00 -21.87
N ALA A 178 9.81 11.70 -21.58
CA ALA A 178 9.59 13.10 -21.95
C ALA A 178 10.00 14.11 -20.86
N ASN A 179 10.13 13.69 -19.60
CA ASN A 179 10.35 14.60 -18.48
C ASN A 179 11.83 14.59 -18.01
N PRO A 180 12.51 15.75 -17.95
CA PRO A 180 13.90 15.84 -17.48
C PRO A 180 14.15 15.29 -16.06
N LEU A 181 13.18 15.37 -15.14
CA LEU A 181 13.30 14.79 -13.78
C LEU A 181 13.40 13.26 -13.80
N CYS A 182 12.97 12.63 -14.88
CA CYS A 182 13.03 11.19 -15.07
C CYS A 182 14.36 10.73 -15.68
N GLU A 183 15.27 11.64 -16.00
CA GLU A 183 16.63 11.24 -16.37
C GLU A 183 17.27 10.45 -15.23
N LYS A 184 17.85 9.29 -15.56
CA LYS A 184 18.39 8.32 -14.58
C LYS A 184 17.36 7.75 -13.60
N CYS A 185 16.05 7.85 -13.87
CA CYS A 185 15.07 7.12 -13.07
C CYS A 185 15.19 5.60 -13.30
N ARG A 186 14.68 4.83 -12.34
CA ARG A 186 14.55 3.36 -12.46
C ARG A 186 13.13 2.94 -12.16
N VAL A 187 12.61 2.06 -13.00
CA VAL A 187 11.31 1.39 -12.83
C VAL A 187 11.57 -0.03 -12.32
N VAL A 188 10.90 -0.43 -11.23
CA VAL A 188 11.09 -1.72 -10.56
C VAL A 188 9.73 -2.34 -10.27
N GLN A 189 9.56 -3.63 -10.55
CA GLN A 189 8.39 -4.38 -10.08
C GLN A 189 8.58 -4.74 -8.60
N THR A 190 7.58 -4.45 -7.77
CA THR A 190 7.65 -4.60 -6.30
C THR A 190 6.67 -5.63 -5.73
N ALA A 191 5.64 -6.00 -6.50
CA ALA A 191 4.71 -7.07 -6.19
C ALA A 191 4.26 -7.76 -7.49
#